data_AF-A0A6S6THB6-F1
#
_entry.id   AF-A0A6S6THB6-F1
#
_cell.length_a   1.000
_cell.length_b   1.000
_cell.length_c   1.000
_cell.angle_alpha   90.00
_cell.angle_beta   90.00
_cell.angle_gamma   90.00
#
_symmetry.space_group_name_H-M   'P 1'
#
loop_
_entity.id
_entity.type
_entity.pdbx_description
1 polymer ?
#
loop_
_entity_poly.entity_id
_entity_poly.type
_entity_poly.pdbx_seq_one_letter_code
_entity_poly.pdbx_strand_id
1 'polypeptide(L)'
;MSNKKKIELSLKKLILDNNQEFVAMLSGEWGIVKTYFWNEFQEKELKGQKEVVYISLFGLNSLDEIKNEVIFKISKYTKKLNKYRERIQNVKGGSLKVDDMGLSIGGAVINATLSLFSTTDFKNIVICFDDFERLSDSVSLKDVMGLISQFKEQKKCKIIMILNEEELDKLSNIEGKKHNEIFALYKEKIIDYSFFFKPSFDELFIVVKDEIKYFKTEWIQDFFAESKLQNLRIMKQIVFQLNHFQFIQAYHLNDRVIQEFVKIALNIFVFYAKSSYSCSEWLKLKEYKNKTIPLSYYSGNQSNIDEKEDEDNPEYEEKLLLYGNYGSSQNRASIELIVYNFIENYIVEDKNLKLLLKENNLNLEYYIVQDKLTQLIDRIQLDFQCNLKESSSKIYLLLEEYKESITSILSIDSFHFYMSIVKEHTDFNDDFENTIIREYIEKQPERRTRNLNSYESFIGKYYPKLLDYLKEIENKSRMKNITIDVLLDLFSRLDSGWEPNDYLILNNLSFINIRIILLNHLTSFLKL
;
A
#
# COMPACT_ATOMS: atom_id res chain seq x y z
N MET A 1 -1.58 -32.70 -2.68
CA MET A 1 -0.64 -32.35 -3.78
C MET A 1 -1.21 -31.13 -4.51
N SER A 2 -0.47 -30.02 -4.57
CA SER A 2 -0.97 -28.75 -5.14
C SER A 2 -1.24 -28.84 -6.65
N ASN A 3 -2.04 -27.90 -7.17
CA ASN A 3 -2.34 -27.79 -8.61
C ASN A 3 -1.05 -27.65 -9.43
N LYS A 4 -0.14 -26.73 -9.03
CA LYS A 4 1.19 -26.54 -9.64
C LYS A 4 1.94 -27.86 -9.77
N LYS A 5 2.08 -28.61 -8.68
CA LYS A 5 2.85 -29.88 -8.67
C LYS A 5 2.20 -30.97 -9.53
N LYS A 6 0.87 -31.03 -9.61
CA LYS A 6 0.17 -31.98 -10.49
C LYS A 6 0.41 -31.67 -11.97
N ILE A 7 0.37 -30.39 -12.34
CA ILE A 7 0.66 -29.94 -13.71
C ILE A 7 2.12 -30.22 -14.05
N GLU A 8 3.05 -29.93 -13.15
CA GLU A 8 4.48 -30.21 -13.30
C GLU A 8 4.76 -31.70 -13.62
N LEU A 9 4.20 -32.62 -12.82
CA LEU A 9 4.34 -34.06 -13.09
C LEU A 9 3.71 -34.47 -14.43
N SER A 10 2.55 -33.89 -14.77
CA SER A 10 1.85 -34.21 -16.02
C SER A 10 2.65 -33.74 -17.24
N LEU A 11 3.15 -32.50 -17.21
CA LEU A 11 3.98 -31.94 -18.26
C LEU A 11 5.29 -32.71 -18.42
N LYS A 12 5.95 -33.08 -17.31
CA LYS A 12 7.17 -33.90 -17.34
C LYS A 12 6.92 -35.22 -18.07
N LYS A 13 5.88 -35.94 -17.68
CA LYS A 13 5.49 -37.20 -18.31
C LYS A 13 5.17 -37.05 -19.81
N LEU A 14 4.41 -36.01 -20.18
CA LEU A 14 4.07 -35.75 -21.58
C LEU A 14 5.30 -35.37 -22.43
N ILE A 15 6.21 -34.56 -21.90
CA ILE A 15 7.33 -34.01 -22.66
C ILE A 15 8.51 -35.00 -22.73
N LEU A 16 8.77 -35.76 -21.67
CA LEU A 16 9.95 -36.64 -21.60
C LEU A 16 9.60 -38.11 -21.89
N ASP A 17 8.47 -38.61 -21.38
CA ASP A 17 8.17 -40.05 -21.43
C ASP A 17 7.31 -40.43 -22.65
N ASN A 18 6.53 -39.50 -23.19
CA ASN A 18 5.73 -39.72 -24.40
C ASN A 18 6.55 -39.40 -25.66
N ASN A 19 6.52 -40.21 -26.71
CA ASN A 19 7.17 -39.92 -27.99
C ASN A 19 6.24 -39.31 -29.05
N GLN A 20 4.95 -39.15 -28.74
CA GLN A 20 3.96 -38.58 -29.64
C GLN A 20 4.01 -37.04 -29.65
N GLU A 21 3.66 -36.47 -30.80
CA GLU A 21 3.30 -35.07 -30.94
C GLU A 21 2.05 -34.74 -30.13
N PHE A 22 1.99 -33.54 -29.58
CA PHE A 22 0.81 -33.05 -28.89
C PHE A 22 0.83 -31.52 -28.82
N VAL A 23 -0.34 -30.94 -28.56
CA VAL A 23 -0.51 -29.56 -28.15
C VAL A 23 -1.11 -29.58 -26.74
N ALA A 24 -0.38 -29.01 -25.78
CA ALA A 24 -0.89 -28.81 -24.44
C ALA A 24 -1.08 -27.32 -24.16
N MET A 25 -2.21 -26.98 -23.56
CA MET A 25 -2.55 -25.64 -23.17
C MET A 25 -2.38 -25.47 -21.66
N LEU A 26 -1.74 -24.38 -21.26
CA LEU A 26 -1.63 -23.89 -19.89
C LEU A 26 -2.41 -22.58 -19.77
N SER A 27 -3.65 -22.69 -19.29
CA SER A 27 -4.60 -21.58 -19.15
C SER A 27 -4.71 -21.13 -17.70
N GLY A 28 -5.04 -19.86 -17.47
CA GLY A 28 -5.35 -19.30 -16.15
C GLY A 28 -5.33 -17.78 -16.15
N GLU A 29 -5.70 -17.16 -15.04
CA GLU A 29 -5.79 -15.71 -14.89
C GLU A 29 -4.43 -14.99 -15.12
N TRP A 30 -4.46 -13.67 -15.29
CA TRP A 30 -3.25 -12.86 -15.34
C TRP A 30 -2.62 -12.72 -13.95
N GLY A 31 -1.28 -12.63 -13.92
CA GLY A 31 -0.53 -12.38 -12.70
C GLY A 31 -0.33 -13.60 -11.78
N ILE A 32 -0.91 -14.76 -12.10
CA ILE A 32 -0.70 -16.00 -11.33
C ILE A 32 0.59 -16.75 -11.67
N VAL A 33 1.59 -16.11 -12.31
CA VAL A 33 2.90 -16.69 -12.65
C VAL A 33 2.93 -17.90 -13.61
N LYS A 34 2.03 -17.98 -14.59
CA LYS A 34 2.06 -19.04 -15.64
C LYS A 34 3.39 -19.10 -16.41
N THR A 35 3.82 -17.98 -17.00
CA THR A 35 5.07 -17.90 -17.77
C THR A 35 6.30 -18.16 -16.90
N TYR A 36 6.30 -17.69 -15.64
CA TYR A 36 7.37 -17.98 -14.69
C TYR A 36 7.40 -19.47 -14.34
N PHE A 37 6.25 -20.10 -14.09
CA PHE A 37 6.16 -21.55 -13.89
C PHE A 37 6.71 -22.33 -15.08
N TRP A 38 6.35 -21.96 -16.31
CA TRP A 38 6.87 -22.61 -17.50
C TRP A 38 8.39 -22.45 -17.62
N ASN A 39 8.91 -21.25 -17.37
CA ASN A 39 10.34 -20.97 -17.40
C ASN A 39 11.12 -21.74 -16.33
N GLU A 40 10.58 -21.84 -15.12
CA GLU A 40 11.14 -22.64 -14.03
C GLU A 40 11.14 -24.13 -14.38
N PHE A 41 10.03 -24.62 -14.93
CA PHE A 41 9.87 -26.02 -15.35
C PHE A 41 10.86 -26.40 -16.44
N GLN A 42 11.01 -25.61 -17.50
CA GLN A 42 11.96 -25.93 -18.58
C GLN A 42 13.41 -25.99 -18.09
N GLU A 43 13.82 -25.07 -17.21
CA GLU A 43 15.20 -25.01 -16.70
C GLU A 43 15.50 -26.19 -15.77
N LYS A 44 14.53 -26.63 -14.97
CA LYS A 44 14.69 -27.73 -14.02
C LYS A 44 14.55 -29.11 -14.67
N GLU A 45 13.53 -29.29 -15.51
CA GLU A 45 13.10 -30.62 -15.96
C GLU A 45 13.52 -30.93 -17.40
N LEU A 46 13.63 -29.92 -18.28
CA LEU A 46 13.88 -30.13 -19.70
C LEU A 46 15.34 -29.88 -20.11
N LYS A 47 16.07 -29.08 -19.34
CA LYS A 47 17.46 -28.71 -19.63
C LYS A 47 18.34 -29.94 -19.87
N GLY A 48 19.07 -29.93 -20.99
CA GLY A 48 19.92 -31.04 -21.42
C GLY A 48 19.19 -32.23 -22.03
N GLN A 49 17.85 -32.25 -22.01
CA GLN A 49 17.02 -33.33 -22.58
C GLN A 49 16.21 -32.84 -23.79
N LYS A 50 15.64 -31.64 -23.70
CA LYS A 50 14.85 -30.98 -24.75
C LYS A 50 15.22 -29.50 -24.82
N GLU A 51 15.31 -28.98 -26.03
CA GLU A 51 15.45 -27.55 -26.29
C GLU A 51 14.08 -26.89 -26.36
N VAL A 52 13.93 -25.70 -25.78
CA VAL A 52 12.67 -24.96 -25.83
C VAL A 52 12.81 -23.76 -26.75
N VAL A 53 11.88 -23.65 -27.69
CA VAL A 53 11.70 -22.49 -28.57
C VAL A 53 10.51 -21.70 -28.05
N TYR A 54 10.79 -20.67 -27.25
CA TYR A 54 9.76 -19.78 -26.72
C TYR A 54 9.44 -18.65 -27.72
N ILE A 55 8.17 -18.42 -27.99
CA ILE A 55 7.62 -17.42 -28.91
C ILE A 55 6.53 -16.65 -28.16
N SER A 56 6.79 -15.39 -27.82
CA SER A 56 5.73 -14.46 -27.44
C SER A 56 5.06 -13.97 -28.72
N LEU A 57 3.74 -14.07 -28.79
CA LEU A 57 2.96 -13.57 -29.93
C LEU A 57 2.79 -12.04 -29.88
N PHE A 58 3.07 -11.42 -28.74
CA PHE A 58 2.96 -9.98 -28.56
C PHE A 58 3.96 -9.24 -29.46
N GLY A 59 3.46 -8.26 -30.22
CA GLY A 59 4.26 -7.40 -31.10
C GLY A 59 4.58 -7.99 -32.47
N LEU A 60 4.15 -9.22 -32.77
CA LEU A 60 4.26 -9.82 -34.11
C LEU A 60 3.03 -9.45 -34.94
N ASN A 61 3.25 -8.88 -36.13
CA ASN A 61 2.21 -8.24 -36.95
C ASN A 61 1.84 -9.03 -38.21
N SER A 62 2.39 -10.24 -38.37
CA SER A 62 1.97 -11.14 -39.44
C SER A 62 2.20 -12.60 -39.06
N LEU A 63 1.43 -13.50 -39.66
CA LEU A 63 1.68 -14.94 -39.55
C LEU A 63 3.10 -15.29 -40.06
N ASP A 64 3.59 -14.54 -41.03
CA ASP A 64 4.92 -14.71 -41.61
C ASP A 64 6.04 -14.35 -40.62
N GLU A 65 5.87 -13.29 -39.82
CA GLU A 65 6.77 -12.95 -38.72
C GLU A 65 6.82 -14.05 -37.65
N ILE A 66 5.66 -14.60 -37.26
CA ILE A 66 5.59 -15.70 -36.29
C ILE A 66 6.35 -16.93 -36.81
N LYS A 67 6.10 -17.32 -38.07
CA LYS A 67 6.80 -18.46 -38.70
C LYS A 67 8.30 -18.22 -38.77
N ASN A 68 8.73 -17.02 -39.18
CA ASN A 68 10.14 -16.66 -39.28
C ASN A 68 10.82 -16.70 -37.91
N GLU A 69 10.18 -16.21 -36.85
CA GLU A 69 10.72 -16.22 -35.49
C GLU A 69 10.93 -17.65 -34.97
N VAL A 70 9.94 -18.55 -35.20
CA VAL A 70 10.06 -19.98 -34.89
C VAL A 70 11.24 -20.60 -35.64
N ILE A 71 11.26 -20.46 -36.97
CA ILE A 71 12.28 -21.06 -37.82
C ILE A 71 13.66 -20.52 -37.48
N PHE A 72 13.79 -19.21 -37.23
CA PHE A 72 15.04 -18.58 -36.85
C PHE A 72 15.58 -19.16 -35.54
N LYS A 73 14.76 -19.26 -34.49
CA LYS A 73 15.17 -19.85 -33.21
C LYS A 73 15.58 -21.32 -33.38
N ILE A 74 14.81 -22.11 -34.12
CA ILE A 74 15.13 -23.52 -34.41
C ILE A 74 16.44 -23.63 -35.20
N SER A 75 16.70 -22.72 -36.14
CA SER A 75 17.93 -22.71 -36.93
C SER A 75 19.18 -22.48 -36.07
N LYS A 76 19.06 -21.73 -34.95
CA LYS A 76 20.14 -21.56 -33.96
C LYS A 76 20.46 -22.90 -33.29
N TYR A 77 19.44 -23.57 -32.76
CA TYR A 77 19.60 -24.84 -32.04
C TYR A 77 20.14 -25.96 -32.93
N THR A 78 19.62 -26.07 -34.15
CA THR A 78 20.02 -27.09 -35.12
C THR A 78 21.34 -26.77 -35.84
N LYS A 79 21.99 -25.64 -35.50
CA LYS A 79 23.22 -25.14 -36.16
C LYS A 79 23.06 -24.94 -37.67
N LYS A 80 21.84 -24.63 -38.15
CA LYS A 80 21.49 -24.37 -39.56
C LYS A 80 21.36 -22.88 -39.91
N LEU A 81 21.81 -21.97 -39.03
CA LEU A 81 21.69 -20.52 -39.20
C LEU A 81 22.20 -19.98 -40.54
N ASN A 82 23.37 -20.44 -41.00
CA ASN A 82 23.97 -19.95 -42.25
C ASN A 82 23.10 -20.33 -43.45
N LYS A 83 22.62 -21.58 -43.50
CA LYS A 83 21.70 -22.05 -44.54
C LYS A 83 20.37 -21.29 -44.53
N TYR A 84 19.86 -20.97 -43.35
CA TYR A 84 18.66 -20.13 -43.19
C TYR A 84 18.89 -18.72 -43.75
N ARG A 85 20.01 -18.07 -43.40
CA ARG A 85 20.38 -16.73 -43.90
C ARG A 85 20.56 -16.71 -45.41
N GLU A 86 21.29 -17.67 -45.97
CA GLU A 86 21.49 -17.83 -47.42
C GLU A 86 20.15 -17.96 -48.16
N ARG A 87 19.24 -18.79 -47.65
CA ARG A 87 17.91 -18.97 -48.25
C ARG A 87 17.07 -17.70 -48.23
N ILE A 88 17.08 -16.93 -47.14
CA ILE A 88 16.37 -15.65 -47.09
C ILE A 88 16.97 -14.65 -48.09
N GLN A 89 18.29 -14.58 -48.20
CA GLN A 89 18.96 -13.68 -49.14
C GLN A 89 18.64 -14.06 -50.59
N ASN A 90 18.67 -15.35 -50.93
CA ASN A 90 18.38 -15.84 -52.27
C ASN A 90 16.94 -15.58 -52.71
N VAL A 91 15.97 -15.65 -51.78
CA VAL A 91 14.56 -15.37 -52.11
C VAL A 91 14.27 -13.87 -52.18
N LYS A 92 14.97 -13.04 -51.39
CA LYS A 92 14.86 -11.57 -51.48
C LYS A 92 15.61 -10.97 -52.68
N GLY A 93 16.68 -11.62 -53.15
CA GLY A 93 17.51 -11.16 -54.28
C GLY A 93 17.11 -11.70 -55.65
N GLY A 94 16.25 -12.72 -55.71
CA GLY A 94 15.70 -13.25 -56.95
C GLY A 94 14.42 -12.51 -57.36
N SER A 95 14.38 -11.97 -58.57
CA SER A 95 13.21 -11.33 -59.18
C SER A 95 12.06 -12.33 -59.40
N LEU A 96 11.35 -12.69 -58.33
CA LEU A 96 10.12 -13.46 -58.39
C LEU A 96 9.04 -12.56 -59.02
N LYS A 97 8.76 -12.78 -60.30
CA LYS A 97 7.62 -12.17 -60.99
C LYS A 97 6.33 -12.65 -60.32
N VAL A 98 5.52 -11.70 -59.87
CA VAL A 98 4.34 -11.86 -59.00
C VAL A 98 3.09 -12.28 -59.80
N ASP A 99 3.25 -13.02 -60.89
CA ASP A 99 2.14 -13.40 -61.77
C ASP A 99 2.07 -14.93 -61.91
N ASP A 100 1.64 -15.61 -60.85
CA ASP A 100 0.70 -16.75 -60.90
C ASP A 100 0.40 -17.26 -59.48
N MET A 101 -0.89 -17.31 -59.12
CA MET A 101 -1.46 -17.84 -57.88
C MET A 101 -0.91 -17.29 -56.54
N GLY A 102 -1.44 -16.15 -56.07
CA GLY A 102 -1.73 -15.87 -54.64
C GLY A 102 -0.61 -15.99 -53.59
N LEU A 103 0.64 -16.24 -53.96
CA LEU A 103 1.77 -16.43 -53.07
C LEU A 103 2.45 -15.09 -52.82
N SER A 104 2.20 -14.50 -51.64
CA SER A 104 3.00 -13.38 -51.17
C SER A 104 4.48 -13.79 -51.11
N ILE A 105 5.38 -12.82 -51.34
CA ILE A 105 6.84 -13.03 -51.24
C ILE A 105 7.20 -13.65 -49.87
N GLY A 106 6.47 -13.30 -48.81
CA GLY A 106 6.61 -13.91 -47.48
C GLY A 106 6.29 -15.41 -47.44
N GLY A 107 5.17 -15.84 -48.03
CA GLY A 107 4.79 -17.25 -48.10
C GLY A 107 5.78 -18.14 -48.86
N ALA A 108 6.37 -17.63 -49.94
CA ALA A 108 7.40 -18.33 -50.70
C ALA A 108 8.71 -18.49 -49.91
N VAL A 109 9.17 -17.44 -49.21
CA VAL A 109 10.34 -17.50 -48.30
C VAL A 109 10.11 -18.54 -47.20
N ILE A 110 8.90 -18.62 -46.67
CA ILE A 110 8.57 -19.49 -45.54
C ILE A 110 8.53 -20.96 -45.95
N ASN A 111 7.89 -21.31 -47.07
CA ASN A 111 7.92 -22.69 -47.56
C ASN A 111 9.36 -23.13 -47.92
N ALA A 112 10.14 -22.22 -48.50
CA ALA A 112 11.55 -22.46 -48.82
C ALA A 112 12.45 -22.61 -47.58
N THR A 113 12.12 -21.96 -46.45
CA THR A 113 12.89 -22.07 -45.20
C THR A 113 12.40 -23.23 -44.33
N LEU A 114 11.10 -23.51 -44.28
CA LEU A 114 10.52 -24.64 -43.55
C LEU A 114 10.93 -26.00 -44.15
N SER A 115 11.23 -26.04 -45.45
CA SER A 115 11.80 -27.23 -46.13
C SER A 115 13.26 -27.51 -45.75
N LEU A 116 13.99 -26.56 -45.13
CA LEU A 116 15.32 -26.80 -44.56
C LEU A 116 15.30 -27.69 -43.32
N PHE A 117 14.12 -27.81 -42.70
CA PHE A 117 13.92 -28.53 -41.45
C PHE A 117 13.04 -29.77 -41.71
N SER A 118 13.65 -30.92 -41.50
CA SER A 118 12.97 -32.21 -41.48
C SER A 118 12.30 -32.43 -40.13
N THR A 119 11.41 -33.41 -40.02
CA THR A 119 10.81 -33.83 -38.73
C THR A 119 11.87 -34.18 -37.67
N THR A 120 13.04 -34.69 -38.09
CA THR A 120 14.13 -35.01 -37.16
C THR A 120 14.72 -33.79 -36.46
N ASP A 121 14.70 -32.63 -37.11
CA ASP A 121 15.19 -31.37 -36.55
C ASP A 121 14.30 -30.87 -35.40
N PHE A 122 13.04 -31.31 -35.35
CA PHE A 122 12.07 -30.93 -34.31
C PHE A 122 11.95 -31.96 -33.18
N LYS A 123 12.52 -33.17 -33.31
CA LYS A 123 12.32 -34.29 -32.36
C LYS A 123 12.70 -33.96 -30.91
N ASN A 124 13.72 -33.12 -30.73
CA ASN A 124 14.21 -32.70 -29.41
C ASN A 124 13.83 -31.27 -29.06
N ILE A 125 12.87 -30.68 -29.78
CA ILE A 125 12.42 -29.31 -29.57
C ILE A 125 10.99 -29.32 -29.04
N VAL A 126 10.73 -28.50 -28.03
CA VAL A 126 9.38 -28.12 -27.60
C VAL A 126 9.16 -26.66 -28.00
N ILE A 127 8.06 -26.38 -28.71
CA ILE A 127 7.71 -25.00 -29.09
C ILE A 127 6.71 -24.47 -28.08
N CYS A 128 6.99 -23.33 -27.46
CA CYS A 128 6.07 -22.65 -26.56
C CYS A 128 5.57 -21.37 -27.22
N PHE A 129 4.27 -21.25 -27.42
CA PHE A 129 3.61 -20.00 -27.80
C PHE A 129 2.96 -19.37 -26.55
N ASP A 130 3.22 -18.10 -26.28
CA ASP A 130 2.67 -17.33 -25.15
C ASP A 130 2.04 -16.02 -25.65
N ASP A 131 1.29 -15.32 -24.79
CA ASP A 131 0.63 -14.03 -25.02
C ASP A 131 -0.42 -14.05 -26.16
N PHE A 132 -1.23 -15.12 -26.28
CA PHE A 132 -2.29 -15.21 -27.30
C PHE A 132 -3.32 -14.08 -27.19
N GLU A 133 -3.67 -13.68 -25.97
CA GLU A 133 -4.57 -12.58 -25.69
C GLU A 133 -3.97 -11.20 -26.02
N ARG A 134 -2.73 -11.15 -26.51
CA ARG A 134 -2.08 -9.89 -26.95
C ARG A 134 -1.63 -9.97 -28.41
N LEU A 135 -2.27 -10.85 -29.18
CA LEU A 135 -2.05 -10.97 -30.61
C LEU A 135 -2.39 -9.65 -31.31
N SER A 136 -1.59 -9.25 -32.30
CA SER A 136 -1.86 -8.04 -33.11
C SER A 136 -3.18 -8.19 -33.88
N ASP A 137 -3.95 -7.10 -34.01
CA ASP A 137 -5.19 -7.05 -34.81
C ASP A 137 -5.02 -7.53 -36.25
N SER A 138 -3.82 -7.35 -36.79
CA SER A 138 -3.42 -7.76 -38.14
C SER A 138 -3.22 -9.27 -38.28
N VAL A 139 -3.20 -10.02 -37.17
CA VAL A 139 -2.99 -11.47 -37.15
C VAL A 139 -4.24 -12.16 -36.61
N SER A 140 -4.81 -13.04 -37.42
CA SER A 140 -5.97 -13.83 -37.03
C SER A 140 -5.59 -14.96 -36.08
N LEU A 141 -6.30 -15.09 -34.95
CA LEU A 141 -6.14 -16.22 -34.03
C LEU A 141 -6.32 -17.56 -34.75
N LYS A 142 -7.28 -17.64 -35.69
CA LYS A 142 -7.49 -18.82 -36.54
C LYS A 142 -6.23 -19.21 -37.32
N ASP A 143 -5.49 -18.24 -37.84
CA ASP A 143 -4.30 -18.51 -38.65
C ASP A 143 -3.14 -19.00 -37.79
N VAL A 144 -3.00 -18.45 -36.57
CA VAL A 144 -2.04 -18.95 -35.57
C VAL A 144 -2.38 -20.38 -35.15
N MET A 145 -3.65 -20.67 -34.90
CA MET A 145 -4.11 -22.03 -34.59
C MET A 145 -3.84 -23.00 -35.76
N GLY A 146 -4.10 -22.57 -37.00
CA GLY A 146 -3.77 -23.34 -38.20
C GLY A 146 -2.26 -23.63 -38.31
N LEU A 147 -1.41 -22.66 -37.97
CA LEU A 147 0.04 -22.85 -37.92
C LEU A 147 0.45 -23.87 -36.83
N ILE A 148 -0.17 -23.81 -35.66
CA ILE A 148 0.09 -24.78 -34.57
C ILE A 148 -0.27 -26.20 -35.00
N SER A 149 -1.43 -26.39 -35.63
CA SER A 149 -1.82 -27.68 -36.22
C SER A 149 -0.81 -28.13 -37.29
N GLN A 150 -0.34 -27.24 -38.16
CA GLN A 150 0.70 -27.55 -39.15
C GLN A 150 1.99 -28.06 -38.49
N PHE A 151 2.48 -27.42 -37.44
CA PHE A 151 3.67 -27.87 -36.71
C PHE A 151 3.45 -29.21 -36.01
N LYS A 152 2.30 -29.41 -35.37
CA LYS A 152 1.94 -30.68 -34.72
C LYS A 152 1.93 -31.82 -35.74
N GLU A 153 1.11 -31.71 -36.79
CA GLU A 153 0.82 -32.81 -37.70
C GLU A 153 1.93 -33.06 -38.73
N GLN A 154 2.47 -32.01 -39.35
CA GLN A 154 3.43 -32.16 -40.45
C GLN A 154 4.88 -32.27 -39.95
N LYS A 155 5.18 -31.61 -38.82
CA LYS A 155 6.55 -31.59 -38.24
C LYS A 155 6.70 -32.46 -37.00
N LYS A 156 5.61 -33.06 -36.50
CA LYS A 156 5.57 -33.94 -35.32
C LYS A 156 6.12 -33.24 -34.06
N CYS A 157 5.77 -31.96 -33.91
CA CYS A 157 6.24 -31.13 -32.81
C CYS A 157 5.43 -31.37 -31.53
N LYS A 158 6.11 -31.18 -30.39
CA LYS A 158 5.46 -30.97 -29.09
C LYS A 158 5.29 -29.47 -28.87
N ILE A 159 4.06 -29.05 -28.59
CA ILE A 159 3.70 -27.63 -28.51
C ILE A 159 3.05 -27.33 -27.16
N ILE A 160 3.49 -26.26 -26.53
CA ILE A 160 2.88 -25.67 -25.35
C ILE A 160 2.26 -24.33 -25.73
N MET A 161 1.03 -24.10 -25.31
CA MET A 161 0.33 -22.83 -25.44
C MET A 161 0.13 -22.27 -24.03
N ILE A 162 0.53 -21.03 -23.79
CA ILE A 162 0.26 -20.30 -22.55
C ILE A 162 -0.68 -19.16 -22.90
N LEU A 163 -1.83 -19.08 -22.24
CA LEU A 163 -2.81 -18.03 -22.50
C LEU A 163 -3.70 -17.75 -21.30
N ASN A 164 -4.50 -16.69 -21.41
CA ASN A 164 -5.63 -16.44 -20.54
C ASN A 164 -6.93 -16.49 -21.35
N GLU A 165 -7.71 -17.57 -21.16
CA GLU A 165 -8.99 -17.75 -21.87
C GLU A 165 -10.00 -16.65 -21.54
N GLU A 166 -10.08 -16.18 -20.30
CA GLU A 166 -11.03 -15.15 -19.90
C GLU A 166 -10.70 -13.77 -20.52
N GLU A 167 -9.43 -13.50 -20.80
CA GLU A 167 -9.03 -12.23 -21.44
C GLU A 167 -9.25 -12.26 -22.94
N LEU A 168 -9.10 -13.43 -23.58
CA LEU A 168 -9.61 -13.64 -24.94
C LEU A 168 -11.12 -13.36 -24.99
N ASP A 169 -11.84 -13.76 -23.94
CA ASP A 169 -13.27 -13.51 -23.83
C ASP A 169 -13.63 -12.03 -23.76
N LYS A 170 -12.92 -11.28 -22.94
CA LYS A 170 -13.11 -9.82 -22.83
C LYS A 170 -12.76 -9.10 -24.13
N LEU A 171 -11.69 -9.50 -24.81
CA LEU A 171 -11.28 -8.90 -26.08
C LEU A 171 -12.32 -9.11 -27.19
N SER A 172 -12.95 -10.29 -27.24
CA SER A 172 -14.07 -10.53 -28.17
C SER A 172 -15.19 -9.49 -28.01
N ASN A 173 -15.53 -9.15 -26.77
CA ASN A 173 -16.58 -8.17 -26.47
C ASN A 173 -16.15 -6.75 -26.86
N ILE A 174 -14.89 -6.37 -26.59
CA ILE A 174 -14.36 -5.03 -26.89
C ILE A 174 -14.23 -4.80 -28.40
N GLU A 175 -13.69 -5.78 -29.13
CA GLU A 175 -13.42 -5.65 -30.57
C GLU A 175 -14.64 -5.98 -31.44
N GLY A 176 -15.73 -6.47 -30.87
CA GLY A 176 -16.89 -6.98 -31.61
C GLY A 176 -16.58 -8.21 -32.48
N LYS A 177 -15.46 -8.89 -32.19
CA LYS A 177 -15.00 -10.09 -32.92
C LYS A 177 -15.39 -11.35 -32.14
N LYS A 178 -15.65 -12.44 -32.85
CA LYS A 178 -16.02 -13.74 -32.26
C LYS A 178 -14.78 -14.58 -31.90
N HIS A 179 -13.77 -14.02 -31.24
CA HIS A 179 -12.53 -14.76 -30.96
C HIS A 179 -12.78 -16.00 -30.10
N ASN A 180 -13.74 -15.95 -29.17
CA ASN A 180 -14.03 -17.08 -28.26
C ASN A 180 -14.67 -18.24 -28.99
N GLU A 181 -15.65 -17.95 -29.86
CA GLU A 181 -16.30 -18.98 -30.68
C GLU A 181 -15.26 -19.65 -31.60
N ILE A 182 -14.40 -18.83 -32.22
CA ILE A 182 -13.30 -19.31 -33.05
C ILE A 182 -12.35 -20.17 -32.20
N PHE A 183 -11.90 -19.67 -31.05
CA PHE A 183 -10.97 -20.38 -30.18
C PHE A 183 -11.55 -21.71 -29.70
N ALA A 184 -12.81 -21.73 -29.25
CA ALA A 184 -13.50 -22.94 -28.81
C ALA A 184 -13.54 -24.01 -29.92
N LEU A 185 -13.87 -23.62 -31.16
CA LEU A 185 -13.89 -24.52 -32.32
C LEU A 185 -12.52 -25.14 -32.62
N TYR A 186 -11.44 -24.37 -32.49
CA TYR A 186 -10.08 -24.85 -32.73
C TYR A 186 -9.50 -25.59 -31.53
N LYS A 187 -9.90 -25.24 -30.31
CA LYS A 187 -9.47 -25.89 -29.07
C LYS A 187 -9.80 -27.37 -29.10
N GLU A 188 -11.04 -27.73 -29.44
CA GLU A 188 -11.47 -29.13 -29.55
C GLU A 188 -10.65 -29.93 -30.57
N LYS A 189 -10.25 -29.29 -31.68
CA LYS A 189 -9.55 -29.96 -32.79
C LYS A 189 -8.05 -30.08 -32.59
N ILE A 190 -7.45 -29.10 -31.93
CA ILE A 190 -5.99 -28.91 -31.93
C ILE A 190 -5.37 -29.30 -30.59
N ILE A 191 -6.01 -28.94 -29.48
CA ILE A 191 -5.47 -29.07 -28.12
C ILE A 191 -5.78 -30.47 -27.58
N ASP A 192 -4.73 -31.25 -27.30
CA ASP A 192 -4.86 -32.61 -26.75
C ASP A 192 -4.96 -32.62 -25.22
N TYR A 193 -4.29 -31.66 -24.57
CA TYR A 193 -4.25 -31.56 -23.11
C TYR A 193 -4.52 -30.13 -22.67
N SER A 194 -5.46 -29.95 -21.75
CA SER A 194 -5.79 -28.63 -21.19
C SER A 194 -5.50 -28.62 -19.69
N PHE A 195 -4.57 -27.78 -19.27
CA PHE A 195 -4.20 -27.56 -17.87
C PHE A 195 -4.69 -26.19 -17.42
N PHE A 196 -5.51 -26.17 -16.38
CA PHE A 196 -5.88 -24.94 -15.68
C PHE A 196 -4.91 -24.70 -14.53
N PHE A 197 -4.00 -23.74 -14.72
CA PHE A 197 -3.01 -23.33 -13.75
C PHE A 197 -3.65 -22.42 -12.71
N LYS A 198 -3.63 -22.85 -11.46
CA LYS A 198 -4.14 -22.08 -10.32
C LYS A 198 -3.28 -22.38 -9.09
N PRO A 199 -2.18 -21.64 -8.89
CA PRO A 199 -1.35 -21.82 -7.72
C PRO A 199 -2.13 -21.45 -6.45
N SER A 200 -1.75 -22.06 -5.33
CA SER A 200 -2.26 -21.68 -4.02
C SER A 200 -1.73 -20.32 -3.58
N PHE A 201 -2.41 -19.67 -2.63
CA PHE A 201 -1.95 -18.43 -2.02
C PHE A 201 -0.53 -18.58 -1.45
N ASP A 202 -0.24 -19.68 -0.76
CA ASP A 202 1.09 -19.93 -0.17
C ASP A 202 2.19 -20.03 -1.24
N GLU A 203 1.90 -20.67 -2.38
CA GLU A 203 2.82 -20.78 -3.52
C GLU A 203 3.08 -19.42 -4.20
N LEU A 204 2.13 -18.49 -4.13
CA LEU A 204 2.33 -17.12 -4.61
C LEU A 204 3.07 -16.26 -3.58
N PHE A 205 2.66 -16.34 -2.32
CA PHE A 205 3.20 -15.52 -1.23
C PHE A 205 4.67 -15.81 -0.98
N ILE A 206 5.11 -17.06 -1.11
CA ILE A 206 6.53 -17.43 -0.97
C ILE A 206 7.44 -16.66 -1.94
N VAL A 207 6.93 -16.26 -3.11
CA VAL A 207 7.68 -15.50 -4.12
C VAL A 207 7.83 -14.02 -3.73
N VAL A 208 6.87 -13.47 -2.97
CA VAL A 208 6.88 -12.05 -2.54
C VAL A 208 7.49 -11.90 -1.14
N LYS A 209 7.48 -12.96 -0.33
CA LYS A 209 7.89 -12.93 1.08
C LYS A 209 9.24 -12.24 1.29
N ASP A 210 10.24 -12.58 0.48
CA ASP A 210 11.61 -12.05 0.60
C ASP A 210 11.75 -10.59 0.13
N GLU A 211 10.72 -10.05 -0.55
CA GLU A 211 10.68 -8.65 -0.98
C GLU A 211 10.15 -7.71 0.12
N ILE A 212 9.56 -8.26 1.19
CA ILE A 212 9.07 -7.48 2.35
C ILE A 212 10.25 -7.20 3.28
N LYS A 213 10.64 -5.92 3.40
CA LYS A 213 11.89 -5.55 4.09
C LYS A 213 11.71 -4.93 5.47
N TYR A 214 10.74 -4.02 5.61
CA TYR A 214 10.69 -3.11 6.74
C TYR A 214 9.48 -3.31 7.66
N PHE A 215 8.52 -4.13 7.26
CA PHE A 215 7.29 -4.36 8.01
C PHE A 215 7.10 -5.85 8.28
N LYS A 216 6.36 -6.20 9.34
CA LYS A 216 6.18 -7.60 9.73
C LYS A 216 5.46 -8.38 8.62
N THR A 217 6.07 -9.46 8.16
CA THR A 217 5.55 -10.30 7.09
C THR A 217 4.13 -10.81 7.38
N GLU A 218 3.83 -11.13 8.64
CA GLU A 218 2.49 -11.63 9.02
C GLU A 218 1.39 -10.63 8.67
N TRP A 219 1.60 -9.32 8.89
CA TRP A 219 0.59 -8.29 8.60
C TRP A 219 0.25 -8.19 7.11
N ILE A 220 1.25 -8.34 6.25
CA ILE A 220 1.07 -8.31 4.79
C ILE A 220 0.43 -9.62 4.32
N GLN A 221 0.84 -10.76 4.90
CA GLN A 221 0.28 -12.07 4.59
C GLN A 221 -1.21 -12.14 4.91
N ASP A 222 -1.59 -11.73 6.12
CA ASP A 222 -2.96 -11.69 6.60
C ASP A 222 -3.81 -10.81 5.68
N PHE A 223 -3.32 -9.61 5.37
CA PHE A 223 -4.01 -8.70 4.46
C PHE A 223 -4.23 -9.29 3.06
N PHE A 224 -3.22 -9.91 2.44
CA PHE A 224 -3.37 -10.52 1.12
C PHE A 224 -4.33 -11.73 1.14
N ALA A 225 -4.33 -12.50 2.23
CA ALA A 225 -5.27 -13.60 2.41
C ALA A 225 -6.73 -13.09 2.57
N GLU A 226 -6.95 -12.09 3.42
CA GLU A 226 -8.26 -11.47 3.66
C GLU A 226 -8.82 -10.80 2.40
N SER A 227 -7.98 -10.06 1.67
CA SER A 227 -8.36 -9.40 0.40
C SER A 227 -8.48 -10.36 -0.79
N LYS A 228 -8.20 -11.66 -0.60
CA LYS A 228 -8.18 -12.71 -1.63
C LYS A 228 -7.33 -12.32 -2.85
N LEU A 229 -6.23 -11.60 -2.62
CA LEU A 229 -5.36 -11.11 -3.69
C LEU A 229 -4.42 -12.23 -4.16
N GLN A 230 -4.69 -12.81 -5.33
CA GLN A 230 -3.90 -13.89 -5.92
C GLN A 230 -3.15 -13.48 -7.20
N ASN A 231 -2.87 -12.19 -7.36
CA ASN A 231 -2.12 -11.66 -8.50
C ASN A 231 -0.71 -11.23 -8.04
N LEU A 232 0.31 -12.02 -8.40
CA LEU A 232 1.69 -11.79 -7.97
C LEU A 232 2.22 -10.44 -8.44
N ARG A 233 1.85 -10.00 -9.65
CA ARG A 233 2.30 -8.70 -10.18
C ARG A 233 1.83 -7.58 -9.27
N ILE A 234 0.56 -7.61 -8.88
CA ILE A 234 -0.03 -6.62 -7.96
C ILE A 234 0.61 -6.76 -6.57
N MET A 235 0.77 -7.97 -6.04
CA MET A 235 1.42 -8.18 -4.73
C MET A 235 2.84 -7.60 -4.68
N LYS A 236 3.67 -7.86 -5.71
CA LYS A 236 5.03 -7.29 -5.82
C LYS A 236 5.02 -5.77 -5.89
N GLN A 237 4.12 -5.20 -6.69
CA GLN A 237 3.95 -3.75 -6.80
C GLN A 237 3.59 -3.12 -5.45
N ILE A 238 2.65 -3.72 -4.73
CA ILE A 238 2.20 -3.27 -3.41
C ILE A 238 3.34 -3.35 -2.39
N VAL A 239 4.08 -4.46 -2.34
CA VAL A 239 5.22 -4.62 -1.41
C VAL A 239 6.33 -3.63 -1.74
N PHE A 240 6.62 -3.41 -3.03
CA PHE A 240 7.55 -2.39 -3.47
C PHE A 240 7.13 -0.99 -2.98
N GLN A 241 5.86 -0.62 -3.18
CA GLN A 241 5.30 0.66 -2.71
C GLN A 241 5.36 0.80 -1.19
N LEU A 242 5.00 -0.26 -0.44
CA LEU A 242 5.05 -0.26 1.01
C LEU A 242 6.47 -0.02 1.53
N ASN A 243 7.48 -0.61 0.89
CA ASN A 243 8.88 -0.44 1.29
C ASN A 243 9.38 1.03 1.24
N HIS A 244 8.73 1.92 0.47
CA HIS A 244 9.06 3.35 0.50
C HIS A 244 8.76 4.03 1.85
N PHE A 245 7.92 3.42 2.68
CA PHE A 245 7.57 3.92 4.01
C PHE A 245 8.51 3.42 5.12
N GLN A 246 9.71 2.94 4.77
CA GLN A 246 10.72 2.43 5.72
C GLN A 246 11.07 3.42 6.85
N PHE A 247 10.96 4.73 6.60
CA PHE A 247 11.30 5.78 7.57
C PHE A 247 10.40 5.74 8.83
N ILE A 248 9.21 5.14 8.75
CA ILE A 248 8.30 4.97 9.90
C ILE A 248 8.96 4.14 11.01
N GLN A 249 9.87 3.23 10.66
CA GLN A 249 10.60 2.41 11.63
C GLN A 249 11.44 3.27 12.59
N ALA A 250 11.89 4.45 12.16
CA ALA A 250 12.65 5.38 12.99
C ALA A 250 11.79 6.19 13.98
N TYR A 251 10.46 6.03 13.96
CA TYR A 251 9.56 6.80 14.82
C TYR A 251 9.32 6.15 16.18
N HIS A 252 9.73 4.89 16.37
CA HIS A 252 9.55 4.13 17.62
C HIS A 252 8.10 4.11 18.12
N LEU A 253 7.15 3.82 17.21
CA LEU A 253 5.72 3.77 17.52
C LEU A 253 5.31 2.38 17.98
N ASN A 254 4.17 2.29 18.67
CA ASN A 254 3.54 1.02 19.01
C ASN A 254 3.19 0.23 17.74
N ASP A 255 3.45 -1.09 17.77
CA ASP A 255 3.17 -2.00 16.66
C ASP A 255 1.74 -1.90 16.14
N ARG A 256 0.74 -1.66 17.00
CA ARG A 256 -0.65 -1.49 16.57
C ARG A 256 -0.83 -0.27 15.66
N VAL A 257 -0.15 0.83 15.93
CA VAL A 257 -0.21 2.05 15.10
C VAL A 257 0.43 1.80 13.73
N ILE A 258 1.57 1.10 13.72
CA ILE A 258 2.27 0.74 12.48
C ILE A 258 1.42 -0.25 11.67
N GLN A 259 0.83 -1.26 12.32
CA GLN A 259 -0.04 -2.24 11.68
C GLN A 259 -1.27 -1.57 11.05
N GLU A 260 -1.91 -0.63 11.74
CA GLU A 260 -3.04 0.13 11.19
C GLU A 260 -2.61 0.99 9.99
N PHE A 261 -1.44 1.66 10.06
CA PHE A 261 -0.87 2.35 8.91
C PHE A 261 -0.64 1.39 7.72
N VAL A 262 -0.03 0.22 7.95
CA VAL A 262 0.23 -0.78 6.91
C VAL A 262 -1.09 -1.22 6.26
N LYS A 263 -2.13 -1.52 7.05
CA LYS A 263 -3.46 -1.85 6.51
C LYS A 263 -4.05 -0.73 5.67
N ILE A 264 -3.96 0.52 6.13
CA ILE A 264 -4.43 1.68 5.36
C ILE A 264 -3.69 1.77 4.03
N ALA A 265 -2.36 1.68 4.07
CA ALA A 265 -1.52 1.78 2.89
C ALA A 265 -1.83 0.67 1.87
N LEU A 266 -1.86 -0.59 2.32
CA LEU A 266 -2.18 -1.75 1.50
C LEU A 266 -3.57 -1.65 0.86
N ASN A 267 -4.58 -1.18 1.59
CA ASN A 267 -5.92 -0.96 1.04
C ASN A 267 -5.91 0.05 -0.12
N ILE A 268 -5.23 1.18 0.06
CA ILE A 268 -5.13 2.20 -1.01
C ILE A 268 -4.34 1.67 -2.20
N PHE A 269 -3.25 0.93 -1.98
CA PHE A 269 -2.46 0.33 -3.07
C PHE A 269 -3.27 -0.69 -3.87
N VAL A 270 -4.03 -1.58 -3.21
CA VAL A 270 -4.92 -2.53 -3.88
C VAL A 270 -6.01 -1.79 -4.64
N PHE A 271 -6.65 -0.82 -4.00
CA PHE A 271 -7.71 -0.03 -4.63
C PHE A 271 -7.19 0.61 -5.91
N TYR A 272 -6.09 1.36 -5.83
CA TYR A 272 -5.47 2.01 -6.99
C TYR A 272 -5.10 1.00 -8.10
N ALA A 273 -4.47 -0.11 -7.74
CA ALA A 273 -4.04 -1.13 -8.71
C ALA A 273 -5.20 -1.81 -9.44
N LYS A 274 -6.39 -1.89 -8.83
CA LYS A 274 -7.58 -2.51 -9.43
C LYS A 274 -8.52 -1.50 -10.10
N SER A 275 -8.61 -0.28 -9.57
CA SER A 275 -9.55 0.73 -10.07
C SER A 275 -8.95 1.65 -11.12
N SER A 276 -7.63 1.90 -11.05
CA SER A 276 -6.92 2.95 -11.77
C SER A 276 -7.45 4.37 -11.53
N TYR A 277 -8.22 4.58 -10.45
CA TYR A 277 -8.76 5.91 -10.13
C TYR A 277 -7.64 6.87 -9.73
N SER A 278 -7.71 8.11 -10.19
CA SER A 278 -6.93 9.22 -9.65
C SER A 278 -7.39 9.57 -8.23
N CYS A 279 -6.58 10.34 -7.51
CA CYS A 279 -6.90 10.88 -6.19
C CYS A 279 -8.22 11.66 -6.24
N SER A 280 -8.44 12.44 -7.30
CA SER A 280 -9.66 13.22 -7.50
C SER A 280 -10.92 12.35 -7.66
N GLU A 281 -10.81 11.23 -8.38
CA GLU A 281 -11.92 10.28 -8.58
C GLU A 281 -12.19 9.49 -7.30
N TRP A 282 -11.13 9.09 -6.59
CA TRP A 282 -11.25 8.46 -5.28
C TRP A 282 -11.94 9.37 -4.25
N LEU A 283 -11.63 10.67 -4.23
CA LEU A 283 -12.30 11.63 -3.35
C LEU A 283 -13.80 11.75 -3.67
N LYS A 284 -14.17 11.81 -4.96
CA LYS A 284 -15.59 11.79 -5.38
C LYS A 284 -16.29 10.51 -4.94
N LEU A 285 -15.63 9.36 -5.05
CA LEU A 285 -16.16 8.08 -4.59
C LEU A 285 -16.44 8.08 -3.07
N LYS A 286 -15.54 8.69 -2.27
CA LYS A 286 -15.76 8.85 -0.82
C LYS A 286 -16.90 9.80 -0.49
N GLU A 287 -17.01 10.90 -1.22
CA GLU A 287 -18.13 11.84 -1.06
C GLU A 287 -19.46 11.16 -1.38
N TYR A 288 -19.51 10.36 -2.44
CA TYR A 288 -20.67 9.55 -2.78
C TYR A 288 -21.03 8.59 -1.64
N LYS A 289 -20.07 7.80 -1.14
CA LYS A 289 -20.26 6.89 0.00
C LYS A 289 -20.82 7.58 1.25
N ASN A 290 -20.32 8.77 1.56
CA ASN A 290 -20.77 9.52 2.74
C ASN A 290 -22.18 10.10 2.59
N LYS A 291 -22.66 10.29 1.35
CA LYS A 291 -24.04 10.72 1.06
C LYS A 291 -25.01 9.55 1.12
N THR A 292 -24.65 8.40 0.52
CA THR A 292 -25.51 7.21 0.44
C THR A 292 -25.52 6.34 1.70
N ILE A 293 -24.50 6.44 2.58
CA ILE A 293 -24.47 5.74 3.87
C ILE A 293 -24.51 6.77 5.01
N PRO A 294 -25.70 7.22 5.44
CA PRO A 294 -25.78 8.14 6.57
C PRO A 294 -25.28 7.47 7.85
N LEU A 295 -24.48 8.22 8.62
CA LEU A 295 -23.96 7.86 9.95
C LEU A 295 -25.05 7.45 10.97
N SER A 296 -26.33 7.67 10.66
CA SER A 296 -27.49 7.29 11.48
C SER A 296 -27.68 5.77 11.62
N TYR A 297 -27.04 4.93 10.80
CA TYR A 297 -27.05 3.48 11.02
C TYR A 297 -26.28 3.03 12.27
N TYR A 298 -25.38 3.88 12.81
CA TYR A 298 -24.57 3.56 13.99
C TYR A 298 -24.96 4.33 15.25
N SER A 299 -25.65 5.47 15.12
CA SER A 299 -26.23 6.20 16.25
C SER A 299 -27.75 6.06 16.19
N GLY A 300 -28.34 5.28 17.09
CA GLY A 300 -29.78 4.98 17.16
C GLY A 300 -30.73 6.16 17.43
N ASN A 301 -30.41 7.35 16.92
CA ASN A 301 -31.30 8.50 16.88
C ASN A 301 -31.98 8.55 15.50
N GLN A 302 -33.21 8.07 15.45
CA GLN A 302 -34.15 8.39 14.39
C GLN A 302 -34.51 9.88 14.49
N SER A 303 -33.80 10.73 13.74
CA SER A 303 -34.30 12.04 13.37
C SER A 303 -34.47 12.08 11.85
N ASN A 304 -35.73 12.26 11.44
CA ASN A 304 -36.25 12.40 10.08
C ASN A 304 -35.20 12.79 9.03
N ILE A 305 -34.88 11.85 8.15
CA ILE A 305 -34.15 12.12 6.92
C ILE A 305 -35.22 12.18 5.83
N ASP A 306 -35.35 13.35 5.21
CA ASP A 306 -36.04 13.47 3.93
C ASP A 306 -35.35 12.51 2.95
N GLU A 307 -36.07 11.48 2.50
CA GLU A 307 -35.65 10.58 1.42
C GLU A 307 -35.41 11.43 0.16
N LYS A 308 -34.16 11.87 -0.04
CA LYS A 308 -33.72 12.27 -1.35
C LYS A 308 -33.38 11.00 -2.11
N GLU A 309 -34.12 10.74 -3.18
CA GLU A 309 -33.78 9.76 -4.21
C GLU A 309 -32.36 10.08 -4.71
N ASP A 310 -31.35 9.40 -4.17
CA ASP A 310 -29.99 9.44 -4.71
C ASP A 310 -29.96 8.52 -5.93
N GLU A 311 -29.53 9.04 -7.08
CA GLU A 311 -29.29 8.22 -8.27
C GLU A 311 -28.20 7.18 -7.94
N ASP A 312 -28.59 5.90 -7.93
CA ASP A 312 -27.66 4.77 -7.90
C ASP A 312 -26.66 4.93 -9.05
N ASN A 313 -25.36 4.97 -8.73
CA ASN A 313 -24.29 4.97 -9.72
C ASN A 313 -23.61 3.58 -9.68
N PRO A 314 -23.97 2.66 -10.58
CA PRO A 314 -23.49 1.27 -10.56
C PRO A 314 -21.96 1.17 -10.64
N GLU A 315 -21.31 2.11 -11.32
CA GLU A 315 -19.85 2.16 -11.41
C GLU A 315 -19.23 2.44 -10.02
N TYR A 316 -19.78 3.40 -9.29
CA TYR A 316 -19.31 3.72 -7.95
C TYR A 316 -19.60 2.59 -6.95
N GLU A 317 -20.74 1.92 -7.05
CA GLU A 317 -21.03 0.76 -6.22
C GLU A 317 -20.02 -0.38 -6.43
N GLU A 318 -19.71 -0.72 -7.69
CA GLU A 318 -18.70 -1.72 -8.02
C GLU A 318 -17.33 -1.35 -7.44
N LYS A 319 -16.94 -0.07 -7.54
CA LYS A 319 -15.65 0.42 -7.02
C LYS A 319 -15.62 0.50 -5.49
N LEU A 320 -16.76 0.73 -4.84
CA LEU A 320 -16.88 0.70 -3.38
C LEU A 320 -16.67 -0.71 -2.83
N LEU A 321 -17.03 -1.77 -3.58
CA LEU A 321 -16.70 -3.15 -3.20
C LEU A 321 -15.19 -3.42 -3.15
N LEU A 322 -14.39 -2.68 -3.93
CA LEU A 322 -12.93 -2.73 -3.90
C LEU A 322 -12.35 -1.93 -2.73
N TYR A 323 -13.05 -0.90 -2.26
CA TYR A 323 -12.63 -0.02 -1.17
C TYR A 323 -13.09 -0.59 0.18
N GLY A 324 -12.30 -1.52 0.72
CA GLY A 324 -12.63 -2.27 1.95
C GLY A 324 -12.98 -1.40 3.16
N ASN A 325 -14.00 -1.82 3.92
CA ASN A 325 -14.43 -1.21 5.18
C ASN A 325 -13.52 -1.64 6.34
N TYR A 326 -12.29 -1.13 6.37
CA TYR A 326 -11.44 -1.29 7.56
C TYR A 326 -11.66 -0.11 8.51
N GLY A 327 -11.36 -0.26 9.80
CA GLY A 327 -11.92 0.54 10.90
C GLY A 327 -11.66 2.06 10.96
N SER A 328 -12.20 2.69 12.00
CA SER A 328 -12.12 4.13 12.29
C SER A 328 -10.87 4.47 13.10
N SER A 329 -9.74 4.74 12.46
CA SER A 329 -8.61 5.38 13.15
C SER A 329 -8.76 6.90 13.11
N GLN A 330 -8.31 7.56 14.18
CA GLN A 330 -8.09 9.00 14.13
C GLN A 330 -7.08 9.31 13.02
N ASN A 331 -7.23 10.47 12.37
CA ASN A 331 -6.40 10.90 11.24
C ASN A 331 -6.42 10.01 9.98
N ARG A 332 -7.29 8.99 9.90
CA ARG A 332 -7.32 8.04 8.77
C ARG A 332 -7.41 8.73 7.42
N ALA A 333 -8.35 9.67 7.25
CA ALA A 333 -8.56 10.34 5.97
C ALA A 333 -7.31 11.09 5.49
N SER A 334 -6.59 11.74 6.42
CA SER A 334 -5.34 12.43 6.14
C SER A 334 -4.22 11.46 5.75
N ILE A 335 -4.11 10.31 6.44
CA ILE A 335 -3.14 9.26 6.10
C ILE A 335 -3.44 8.67 4.73
N GLU A 336 -4.71 8.35 4.44
CA GLU A 336 -5.12 7.83 3.14
C GLU A 336 -4.78 8.80 2.02
N LEU A 337 -4.99 10.11 2.21
CA LEU A 337 -4.63 11.14 1.25
C LEU A 337 -3.11 11.19 1.01
N ILE A 338 -2.30 11.11 2.06
CA ILE A 338 -0.82 11.07 1.94
C ILE A 338 -0.39 9.83 1.15
N VAL A 339 -0.98 8.66 1.44
CA VAL A 339 -0.67 7.42 0.71
C VAL A 339 -1.08 7.54 -0.76
N TYR A 340 -2.26 8.11 -1.05
CA TYR A 340 -2.73 8.28 -2.43
C TYR A 340 -1.82 9.24 -3.21
N ASN A 341 -1.47 10.37 -2.61
CA ASN A 341 -0.56 11.34 -3.21
C ASN A 341 0.83 10.74 -3.47
N PHE A 342 1.29 9.82 -2.61
CA PHE A 342 2.51 9.07 -2.85
C PHE A 342 2.40 8.18 -4.10
N ILE A 343 1.27 7.52 -4.34
CA ILE A 343 1.10 6.69 -5.53
C ILE A 343 1.20 7.51 -6.82
N GLU A 344 0.62 8.71 -6.82
CA GLU A 344 0.62 9.58 -8.01
C GLU A 344 1.97 10.28 -8.23
N ASN A 345 2.66 10.68 -7.16
CA ASN A 345 3.84 11.55 -7.26
C ASN A 345 5.16 10.87 -6.86
N TYR A 346 5.12 9.69 -6.23
CA TYR A 346 6.26 9.00 -5.61
C TYR A 346 7.02 9.83 -4.57
N ILE A 347 6.39 10.88 -4.04
CA ILE A 347 6.92 11.74 -2.98
C ILE A 347 6.18 11.44 -1.69
N VAL A 348 6.91 11.19 -0.60
CA VAL A 348 6.34 10.99 0.72
C VAL A 348 6.60 12.20 1.61
N GLU A 349 5.54 12.82 2.11
CA GLU A 349 5.63 13.88 3.11
C GLU A 349 5.92 13.30 4.52
N ASP A 350 7.17 12.90 4.75
CA ASP A 350 7.66 12.31 6.00
C ASP A 350 7.23 13.11 7.25
N LYS A 351 7.36 14.44 7.22
CA LYS A 351 7.07 15.30 8.39
C LYS A 351 5.59 15.25 8.81
N ASN A 352 4.67 15.38 7.86
CA ASN A 352 3.24 15.39 8.15
C ASN A 352 2.77 14.01 8.60
N LEU A 353 3.22 12.95 7.90
CA LEU A 353 2.90 11.58 8.30
C LEU A 353 3.44 11.25 9.69
N LYS A 354 4.66 11.70 10.03
CA LYS A 354 5.23 11.54 11.37
C LYS A 354 4.35 12.13 12.47
N LEU A 355 3.84 13.34 12.26
CA LEU A 355 2.97 14.01 13.24
C LEU A 355 1.68 13.21 13.45
N LEU A 356 0.99 12.86 12.36
CA LEU A 356 -0.27 12.10 12.42
C LEU A 356 -0.10 10.74 13.11
N LEU A 357 0.99 10.02 12.81
CA LEU A 357 1.26 8.72 13.42
C LEU A 357 1.66 8.84 14.91
N LYS A 358 2.39 9.90 15.28
CA LYS A 358 2.69 10.19 16.70
C LYS A 358 1.45 10.55 17.50
N GLU A 359 0.54 11.33 16.92
CA GLU A 359 -0.76 11.61 17.54
C GLU A 359 -1.57 10.33 17.75
N ASN A 360 -1.65 9.47 16.72
CA ASN A 360 -2.32 8.18 16.83
C ASN A 360 -1.70 7.28 17.91
N ASN A 361 -0.37 7.34 18.08
CA ASN A 361 0.32 6.61 19.13
C ASN A 361 -0.01 7.13 20.53
N LEU A 362 -0.01 8.45 20.73
CA LEU A 362 -0.42 9.05 22.00
C LEU A 362 -1.87 8.72 22.36
N ASN A 363 -2.77 8.73 21.37
CA ASN A 363 -4.17 8.36 21.58
C ASN A 363 -4.31 6.87 21.95
N LEU A 364 -3.55 5.99 21.32
CA LEU A 364 -3.54 4.57 21.69
C LEU A 364 -3.02 4.37 23.13
N GLU A 365 -1.92 5.03 23.50
CA GLU A 365 -1.39 4.99 24.86
C GLU A 365 -2.43 5.50 25.87
N TYR A 366 -3.14 6.57 25.53
CA TYR A 366 -4.25 7.09 26.34
C TYR A 366 -5.29 6.02 26.64
N TYR A 367 -5.82 5.36 25.61
CA TYR A 367 -6.84 4.33 25.80
C TYR A 367 -6.33 3.14 26.62
N ILE A 368 -5.08 2.71 26.39
CA ILE A 368 -4.46 1.60 27.13
C ILE A 368 -4.31 1.95 28.61
N VAL A 369 -3.78 3.14 28.91
CA VAL A 369 -3.54 3.58 30.29
C VAL A 369 -4.86 3.78 31.02
N GLN A 370 -5.84 4.43 30.40
CA GLN A 370 -7.17 4.63 30.99
C GLN A 370 -7.89 3.31 31.28
N ASP A 371 -7.85 2.34 30.36
CA ASP A 371 -8.45 1.02 30.57
C ASP A 371 -7.80 0.29 31.76
N LYS A 372 -6.46 0.25 31.79
CA LYS A 372 -5.71 -0.38 32.90
C LYS A 372 -5.99 0.31 34.25
N LEU A 373 -6.00 1.64 34.28
CA LEU A 373 -6.28 2.40 35.51
C LEU A 373 -7.71 2.17 35.98
N THR A 374 -8.68 2.18 35.07
CA THR A 374 -10.09 1.88 35.37
C THR A 374 -10.22 0.48 35.98
N GLN A 375 -9.60 -0.54 35.38
CA GLN A 375 -9.63 -1.90 35.93
C GLN A 375 -9.01 -1.99 37.34
N LEU A 376 -7.94 -1.23 37.61
CA LEU A 376 -7.33 -1.17 38.94
C LEU A 376 -8.24 -0.48 39.96
N ILE A 377 -8.91 0.61 39.58
CA ILE A 377 -9.88 1.30 40.43
C ILE A 377 -11.11 0.43 40.70
N ASP A 378 -11.67 -0.20 39.67
CA ASP A 378 -12.81 -1.11 39.80
C ASP A 378 -12.47 -2.25 40.76
N ARG A 379 -11.24 -2.78 40.69
CA ARG A 379 -10.78 -3.79 41.64
C ARG A 379 -10.72 -3.24 43.07
N ILE A 380 -10.17 -2.04 43.27
CA ILE A 380 -10.13 -1.41 44.60
C ILE A 380 -11.55 -1.19 45.16
N GLN A 381 -12.51 -0.84 44.30
CA GLN A 381 -13.87 -0.51 44.73
C GLN A 381 -14.78 -1.73 44.90
N LEU A 382 -14.61 -2.77 44.07
CA LEU A 382 -15.57 -3.89 43.95
C LEU A 382 -15.03 -5.21 44.52
N ASP A 383 -13.71 -5.41 44.61
CA ASP A 383 -13.11 -6.62 45.15
C ASP A 383 -12.85 -6.46 46.67
N PHE A 384 -13.76 -7.01 47.48
CA PHE A 384 -13.67 -6.97 48.95
C PHE A 384 -12.46 -7.73 49.53
N GLN A 385 -11.72 -8.49 48.72
CA GLN A 385 -10.47 -9.16 49.10
C GLN A 385 -9.22 -8.47 48.52
N CYS A 386 -9.38 -7.32 47.87
CA CYS A 386 -8.29 -6.59 47.23
C CYS A 386 -7.22 -6.16 48.23
N ASN A 387 -5.96 -6.48 47.93
CA ASN A 387 -4.82 -5.93 48.66
C ASN A 387 -4.55 -4.50 48.17
N LEU A 388 -4.99 -3.51 48.95
CA LEU A 388 -4.86 -2.09 48.61
C LEU A 388 -3.41 -1.65 48.37
N LYS A 389 -2.45 -2.15 49.17
CA LYS A 389 -1.03 -1.83 49.01
C LYS A 389 -0.48 -2.36 47.68
N GLU A 390 -0.88 -3.57 47.30
CA GLU A 390 -0.48 -4.17 46.02
C GLU A 390 -1.11 -3.43 44.83
N SER A 391 -2.40 -3.11 44.89
CA SER A 391 -3.10 -2.39 43.82
C SER A 391 -2.58 -0.95 43.64
N SER A 392 -2.33 -0.23 44.73
CA SER A 392 -1.68 1.09 44.69
C SER A 392 -0.27 1.02 44.10
N SER A 393 0.50 -0.03 44.42
CA SER A 393 1.83 -0.24 43.81
C SER A 393 1.72 -0.47 42.29
N LYS A 394 0.68 -1.17 41.82
CA LYS A 394 0.44 -1.37 40.37
C LYS A 394 0.05 -0.07 39.66
N ILE A 395 -0.76 0.78 40.30
CA ILE A 395 -1.07 2.13 39.77
C ILE A 395 0.22 2.93 39.62
N TYR A 396 1.06 2.95 40.65
CA TYR A 396 2.33 3.67 40.61
C TYR A 396 3.25 3.18 39.48
N LEU A 397 3.47 1.86 39.39
CA LEU A 397 4.30 1.27 38.34
C LEU A 397 3.80 1.61 36.94
N LEU A 398 2.48 1.67 36.75
CA LEU A 398 1.89 2.09 35.48
C LEU A 398 2.13 3.58 35.19
N LEU A 399 1.96 4.46 36.18
CA LEU A 399 2.25 5.89 35.99
C LEU A 399 3.74 6.14 35.71
N GLU A 400 4.61 5.39 36.37
CA GLU A 400 6.07 5.46 36.18
C GLU A 400 6.49 4.93 34.81
N GLU A 401 5.89 3.83 34.33
CA GLU A 401 6.11 3.27 32.99
C GLU A 401 5.86 4.32 31.89
N TYR A 402 4.82 5.14 32.04
CA TYR A 402 4.41 6.15 31.06
C TYR A 402 4.88 7.57 31.39
N LYS A 403 5.88 7.74 32.26
CA LYS A 403 6.30 9.06 32.78
C LYS A 403 6.57 10.12 31.71
N GLU A 404 7.12 9.74 30.55
CA GLU A 404 7.48 10.68 29.48
C GLU A 404 6.26 11.17 28.68
N SER A 405 5.18 10.39 28.62
CA SER A 405 3.95 10.71 27.88
C SER A 405 2.74 11.00 28.78
N ILE A 406 2.87 10.81 30.10
CA ILE A 406 1.76 10.89 31.07
C ILE A 406 1.05 12.25 31.02
N THR A 407 1.79 13.34 30.83
CA THR A 407 1.24 14.70 30.75
C THR A 407 0.45 14.99 29.48
N SER A 408 0.63 14.14 28.46
CA SER A 408 -0.17 14.14 27.22
C SER A 408 -1.36 13.18 27.30
N ILE A 409 -1.28 12.16 28.16
CA ILE A 409 -2.30 11.12 28.36
C ILE A 409 -3.33 11.56 29.41
N LEU A 410 -2.89 11.91 30.62
CA LEU A 410 -3.79 12.26 31.71
C LEU A 410 -3.95 13.78 31.84
N SER A 411 -5.12 14.22 32.29
CA SER A 411 -5.26 15.57 32.85
C SER A 411 -4.54 15.65 34.20
N ILE A 412 -4.14 16.86 34.61
CA ILE A 412 -3.50 17.07 35.92
C ILE A 412 -4.38 16.57 37.07
N ASP A 413 -5.70 16.77 36.98
CA ASP A 413 -6.66 16.32 37.98
C ASP A 413 -6.71 14.79 38.08
N SER A 414 -6.71 14.12 36.91
CA SER A 414 -6.72 12.65 36.85
C SER A 414 -5.42 12.08 37.42
N PHE A 415 -4.28 12.65 37.03
CA PHE A 415 -2.97 12.24 37.56
C PHE A 415 -2.91 12.41 39.08
N HIS A 416 -3.34 13.57 39.60
CA HIS A 416 -3.40 13.81 41.05
C HIS A 416 -4.31 12.82 41.78
N PHE A 417 -5.47 12.50 41.21
CA PHE A 417 -6.39 11.50 41.76
C PHE A 417 -5.72 10.13 41.90
N TYR A 418 -5.02 9.64 40.88
CA TYR A 418 -4.33 8.36 40.99
C TYR A 418 -3.17 8.42 41.98
N MET A 419 -2.43 9.53 42.04
CA MET A 419 -1.34 9.71 43.00
C MET A 419 -1.81 9.80 44.45
N SER A 420 -3.01 10.33 44.72
CA SER A 420 -3.55 10.35 46.08
C SER A 420 -3.83 8.94 46.61
N ILE A 421 -4.33 8.04 45.74
CA ILE A 421 -4.54 6.61 46.06
C ILE A 421 -3.20 5.89 46.29
N VAL A 422 -2.17 6.22 45.52
CA VAL A 422 -0.82 5.67 45.72
C VAL A 422 -0.29 6.05 47.10
N LYS A 423 -0.38 7.33 47.46
CA LYS A 423 0.12 7.88 48.73
C LYS A 423 -0.59 7.35 49.97
N GLU A 424 -1.87 7.00 49.85
CA GLU A 424 -2.64 6.48 50.99
C GLU A 424 -2.15 5.09 51.45
N HIS A 425 -1.56 4.31 50.55
CA HIS A 425 -1.28 2.89 50.79
C HIS A 425 0.16 2.45 50.54
N THR A 426 1.05 3.34 50.09
CA THR A 426 2.46 3.03 49.82
C THR A 426 3.41 4.11 50.35
N ASP A 427 4.61 3.70 50.78
CA ASP A 427 5.68 4.63 51.14
C ASP A 427 6.27 5.21 49.84
N PHE A 428 6.11 6.51 49.63
CA PHE A 428 6.39 7.16 48.35
C PHE A 428 7.31 8.38 48.50
N ASN A 429 8.23 8.55 47.55
CA ASN A 429 9.06 9.76 47.40
C ASN A 429 8.37 10.75 46.46
N ASP A 430 8.06 11.95 46.97
CA ASP A 430 7.41 13.04 46.23
C ASP A 430 8.16 13.51 44.96
N ASP A 431 9.42 13.13 44.75
CA ASP A 431 10.23 13.59 43.61
C ASP A 431 9.62 13.25 42.23
N PHE A 432 9.04 12.06 42.07
CA PHE A 432 8.43 11.65 40.80
C PHE A 432 7.21 12.51 40.47
N GLU A 433 6.28 12.62 41.42
CA GLU A 433 5.05 13.39 41.25
C GLU A 433 5.36 14.87 41.05
N ASN A 434 6.28 15.45 41.82
CA ASN A 434 6.70 16.84 41.65
C ASN A 434 7.30 17.09 40.26
N THR A 435 8.08 16.16 39.72
CA THR A 435 8.62 16.24 38.35
C THR A 435 7.49 16.30 37.33
N ILE A 436 6.51 15.39 37.40
CA ILE A 436 5.37 15.37 36.47
C ILE A 436 4.50 16.62 36.59
N ILE A 437 4.26 17.12 37.81
CA ILE A 437 3.50 18.36 38.02
C ILE A 437 4.23 19.58 37.46
N ARG A 438 5.57 19.64 37.55
CA ARG A 438 6.36 20.67 36.87
C ARG A 438 6.18 20.62 35.36
N GLU A 439 6.21 19.43 34.76
CA GLU A 439 5.94 19.28 33.32
C GLU A 439 4.52 19.76 32.94
N TYR A 440 3.51 19.48 33.76
CA TYR A 440 2.16 20.01 33.54
C TYR A 440 2.12 21.54 33.57
N ILE A 441 2.84 22.16 34.52
CA ILE A 441 2.97 23.62 34.65
C ILE A 441 3.65 24.22 33.42
N GLU A 442 4.74 23.60 32.95
CA GLU A 442 5.47 24.05 31.76
C GLU A 442 4.62 23.98 30.47
N LYS A 443 3.68 23.04 30.38
CA LYS A 443 2.76 22.88 29.23
C LYS A 443 1.54 23.81 29.27
N GLN A 444 1.27 24.53 30.37
CA GLN A 444 0.13 25.44 30.48
C GLN A 444 0.14 26.65 29.52
N PRO A 445 1.27 27.35 29.26
CA PRO A 445 1.27 28.59 28.47
C PRO A 445 0.78 28.40 27.04
N GLU A 446 0.88 27.18 26.51
CA GLU A 446 0.44 26.81 25.16
C GLU A 446 -1.05 26.43 25.11
N ARG A 447 -1.64 26.04 26.24
CA ARG A 447 -3.06 25.64 26.36
C ARG A 447 -3.82 26.77 27.04
N ARG A 448 -4.30 27.77 26.28
CA ARG A 448 -5.18 28.85 26.80
C ARG A 448 -6.50 28.27 27.32
N THR A 449 -6.53 27.72 28.54
CA THR A 449 -7.77 27.36 29.22
C THR A 449 -8.41 28.62 29.78
N ARG A 450 -9.72 28.78 29.55
CA ARG A 450 -10.54 29.95 29.95
C ARG A 450 -10.66 30.17 31.48
N ASN A 451 -9.83 29.53 32.31
CA ASN A 451 -9.97 29.51 33.77
C ASN A 451 -8.61 29.41 34.50
N LEU A 452 -7.72 30.40 34.34
CA LEU A 452 -6.43 30.46 35.03
C LEU A 452 -6.56 30.35 36.57
N ASN A 453 -7.59 30.97 37.14
CA ASN A 453 -7.84 30.98 38.57
C ASN A 453 -8.11 29.59 39.17
N SER A 454 -8.68 28.65 38.40
CA SER A 454 -8.91 27.29 38.90
C SER A 454 -7.62 26.46 38.93
N TYR A 455 -6.69 26.72 38.01
CA TYR A 455 -5.42 26.00 37.92
C TYR A 455 -4.43 26.45 39.01
N GLU A 456 -4.26 27.76 39.21
CA GLU A 456 -3.44 28.29 40.31
C GLU A 456 -4.00 27.84 41.67
N SER A 457 -5.33 27.85 41.84
CA SER A 457 -5.98 27.35 43.04
C SER A 457 -5.71 25.85 43.28
N PHE A 458 -5.77 25.03 42.23
CA PHE A 458 -5.45 23.62 42.31
C PHE A 458 -3.99 23.38 42.75
N ILE A 459 -3.03 24.04 42.11
CA ILE A 459 -1.61 23.94 42.46
C ILE A 459 -1.37 24.47 43.88
N GLY A 460 -1.93 25.61 44.25
CA GLY A 460 -1.80 26.16 45.60
C GLY A 460 -2.37 25.26 46.68
N LYS A 461 -3.47 24.54 46.39
CA LYS A 461 -4.12 23.63 47.33
C LYS A 461 -3.34 22.32 47.51
N TYR A 462 -2.93 21.68 46.41
CA TYR A 462 -2.38 20.31 46.46
C TYR A 462 -0.86 20.25 46.33
N TYR A 463 -0.23 21.26 45.74
CA TYR A 463 1.21 21.33 45.45
C TYR A 463 1.82 22.70 45.83
N PRO A 464 1.67 23.16 47.09
CA PRO A 464 2.04 24.53 47.49
C PRO A 464 3.52 24.86 47.27
N LYS A 465 4.42 23.86 47.34
CA LYS A 465 5.86 24.02 47.08
C LYS A 465 6.17 24.38 45.62
N LEU A 466 5.25 24.14 44.69
CA LEU A 466 5.41 24.43 43.26
C LEU A 466 4.71 25.72 42.84
N LEU A 467 4.03 26.42 43.75
CA LEU A 467 3.30 27.65 43.44
C LEU A 467 4.24 28.77 42.96
N ASP A 468 5.40 28.94 43.59
CA ASP A 468 6.39 29.93 43.16
C ASP A 468 6.96 29.61 41.77
N TYR A 469 7.12 28.32 41.46
CA TYR A 469 7.57 27.86 40.15
C TYR A 469 6.50 28.09 39.06
N LEU A 470 5.23 27.85 39.35
CA LEU A 470 4.12 28.23 38.45
C LEU A 470 4.16 29.73 38.13
N LYS A 471 4.28 30.58 39.16
CA LYS A 471 4.36 32.03 38.99
C LYS A 471 5.58 32.43 38.14
N GLU A 472 6.71 31.76 38.32
CA GLU A 472 7.90 31.98 37.50
C GLU A 472 7.66 31.65 36.01
N ILE A 473 7.03 30.51 35.71
CA ILE A 473 6.71 30.08 34.34
C ILE A 473 5.67 31.01 33.70
N GLU A 474 4.64 31.41 34.45
CA GLU A 474 3.67 32.41 33.98
C GLU A 474 4.34 33.74 33.66
N ASN A 475 5.22 34.24 34.53
CA ASN A 475 5.95 35.49 34.31
C ASN A 475 6.85 35.39 33.07
N LYS A 476 7.60 34.29 32.89
CA LYS A 476 8.39 34.03 31.68
C LYS A 476 7.53 34.02 30.42
N SER A 477 6.37 33.39 30.47
CA SER A 477 5.44 33.29 29.34
C SER A 477 4.81 34.63 28.99
N ARG A 478 4.45 35.43 30.01
CA ARG A 478 3.97 36.80 29.86
C ARG A 478 5.05 37.66 29.19
N MET A 479 6.30 37.59 29.64
CA MET A 479 7.43 38.34 29.07
C MET A 479 7.72 37.99 27.60
N LYS A 480 7.56 36.73 27.20
CA LYS A 480 7.77 36.27 25.81
C LYS A 480 6.72 36.83 24.82
N ASN A 481 5.53 37.16 25.31
CA ASN A 481 4.40 37.65 24.50
C ASN A 481 4.26 39.19 24.51
N ILE A 482 5.22 39.91 25.08
CA ILE A 482 5.20 41.38 25.10
C ILE A 482 5.57 41.91 23.72
N THR A 483 4.63 42.61 23.09
CA THR A 483 4.86 43.35 21.84
C THR A 483 5.26 44.79 22.13
N ILE A 484 5.87 45.45 21.13
CA ILE A 484 6.22 46.88 21.21
C ILE A 484 4.98 47.73 21.51
N ASP A 485 3.83 47.40 20.92
CA ASP A 485 2.58 48.15 21.12
C ASP A 485 2.07 48.07 22.57
N VAL A 486 2.17 46.90 23.20
CA VAL A 486 1.82 46.72 24.62
C VAL A 486 2.72 47.55 25.52
N LEU A 487 4.02 47.65 25.19
CA LEU A 487 4.96 48.48 25.94
C LEU A 487 4.67 49.98 25.74
N LEU A 488 4.32 50.41 24.52
CA LEU A 488 3.97 51.80 24.24
C LEU A 488 2.69 52.22 24.98
N ASP A 489 1.69 51.34 25.07
CA ASP A 489 0.48 51.56 25.87
C ASP A 489 0.75 51.61 27.38
N LEU A 490 1.71 50.82 27.86
CA LEU A 490 2.19 50.88 29.25
C LEU A 490 2.85 52.22 29.57
N PHE A 491 3.70 52.72 28.68
CA PHE A 491 4.38 54.00 28.86
C PHE A 491 3.42 55.19 28.68
N SER A 492 2.40 55.10 27.84
CA SER A 492 1.40 56.17 27.68
C SER A 492 0.52 56.37 28.93
N ARG A 493 0.42 55.35 29.80
CA ARG A 493 -0.32 55.38 31.08
C ARG A 493 0.47 55.97 32.26
N LEU A 494 1.64 56.57 32.04
CA LEU A 494 2.49 57.17 33.08
C LEU A 494 1.75 58.09 34.06
N ASP A 495 0.77 58.86 33.57
CA ASP A 495 -0.01 59.80 34.39
C ASP A 495 -1.24 59.16 35.10
N SER A 496 -1.64 57.96 34.67
CA SER A 496 -2.86 57.28 35.14
C SER A 496 -2.59 56.28 36.29
N GLY A 497 -1.32 56.06 36.61
CA GLY A 497 -0.88 55.01 37.51
C GLY A 497 -0.78 53.64 36.81
N TRP A 498 0.06 52.79 37.36
CA TRP A 498 0.33 51.45 36.86
C TRP A 498 -0.41 50.41 37.71
N GLU A 499 -0.96 49.40 37.07
CA GLU A 499 -1.52 48.23 37.75
C GLU A 499 -0.42 47.28 38.23
N PRO A 500 -0.68 46.37 39.19
CA PRO A 500 0.32 45.39 39.66
C PRO A 500 1.01 44.60 38.54
N ASN A 501 0.30 44.32 37.45
CA ASN A 501 0.84 43.67 36.25
C ASN A 501 1.80 44.57 35.46
N ASP A 502 1.56 45.89 35.44
CA ASP A 502 2.39 46.85 34.74
C ASP A 502 3.76 46.98 35.43
N TYR A 503 3.80 47.00 36.77
CA TYR A 503 5.05 46.98 37.54
C TYR A 503 5.87 45.70 37.31
N LEU A 504 5.22 44.55 37.18
CA LEU A 504 5.90 43.28 36.89
C LEU A 504 6.59 43.31 35.54
N ILE A 505 5.94 43.87 34.51
CA ILE A 505 6.51 44.02 33.17
C ILE A 505 7.71 44.97 33.23
N LEU A 506 7.54 46.14 33.85
CA LEU A 506 8.55 47.19 33.89
C LEU A 506 9.80 46.81 34.70
N ASN A 507 9.62 46.11 35.82
CA ASN A 507 10.73 45.63 36.65
C ASN A 507 11.57 44.52 35.99
N ASN A 508 11.03 43.86 34.95
CA ASN A 508 11.70 42.77 34.24
C ASN A 508 12.18 43.16 32.83
N LEU A 509 12.05 44.43 32.43
CA LEU A 509 12.59 44.94 31.16
C LEU A 509 14.11 45.12 31.25
N SER A 510 14.84 44.59 30.26
CA SER A 510 16.27 44.87 30.13
C SER A 510 16.52 46.30 29.66
N PHE A 511 17.64 46.89 30.06
CA PHE A 511 18.06 48.24 29.65
C PHE A 511 18.13 48.41 28.12
N ILE A 512 18.41 47.33 27.40
CA ILE A 512 18.43 47.27 25.93
C ILE A 512 17.02 47.45 25.34
N ASN A 513 16.01 46.81 25.94
CA ASN A 513 14.62 46.91 25.50
C ASN A 513 14.08 48.34 25.71
N ILE A 514 14.40 48.96 26.85
CA ILE A 514 14.04 50.36 27.16
C ILE A 514 14.69 51.32 26.15
N ARG A 515 15.96 51.09 25.79
CA ARG A 515 16.70 51.93 24.84
C ARG A 515 16.12 51.89 23.42
N ILE A 516 15.69 50.71 22.94
CA ILE A 516 15.03 50.56 21.63
C ILE A 516 13.70 51.32 21.58
N ILE A 517 12.92 51.26 22.68
CA ILE A 517 11.62 51.93 22.79
C ILE A 517 11.77 53.45 22.82
N LEU A 518 12.73 53.98 23.60
CA LEU A 518 13.01 55.42 23.67
C LEU A 518 13.53 55.97 22.33
N LEU A 519 14.35 55.22 21.60
CA LEU A 519 14.84 55.62 20.27
C LEU A 519 13.72 55.70 19.23
N ASN A 520 12.73 54.78 19.29
CA ASN A 520 11.55 54.81 18.42
C ASN A 520 10.57 55.92 18.80
N HIS A 521 10.42 56.24 20.10
CA HIS A 521 9.58 57.36 20.55
C HIS A 521 10.19 58.73 20.17
N LEU A 522 11.52 58.90 20.28
CA LEU A 522 12.20 60.12 19.86
C LEU A 522 12.12 60.35 18.33
N THR A 523 12.11 59.30 17.52
CA THR A 523 11.90 59.41 16.07
C THR A 523 10.46 59.77 15.70
N SER A 524 9.47 59.45 16.55
CA SER A 524 8.09 59.93 16.37
C SER A 524 7.92 61.41 16.74
N PHE A 525 8.69 61.93 17.70
CA PHE A 525 8.66 63.34 18.10
C PHE A 525 9.42 64.27 17.15
N LEU A 526 10.42 63.76 16.42
CA LEU A 526 11.16 64.49 15.38
C LEU A 526 10.46 64.49 14.00
N LYS A 527 9.24 63.92 13.91
CA LYS A 527 8.39 63.93 12.71
C LYS A 527 7.15 64.83 12.81
N LEU A 528 7.04 65.62 13.88
CA LEU A 528 6.18 66.81 13.98
C LEU A 528 7.07 68.04 13.79
#